data_AF-A0A1C7FHV4-F1
#
_entry.id   AF-A0A1C7FHV4-F1
#
_cell.length_a   1.000
_cell.length_b   1.000
_cell.length_c   1.000
_cell.angle_alpha   90.00
_cell.angle_beta   90.00
_cell.angle_gamma   90.00
#
_symmetry.space_group_name_H-M   'P 1'
#
loop_
_entity.id
_entity.type
_entity.pdbx_description
1 polymer ?
#
loop_
_entity_poly.entity_id
_entity_poly.type
_entity_poly.pdbx_seq_one_letter_code
_entity_poly.pdbx_strand_id
1 'polypeptide(L)'
;MITQVDLPTKEDLQDLINEALQNGTLSSEEFVKNHCAGLINTLEKDPALYRTYGAYWWSVKRILTAQGYDEIVGLDREELTADHFYIEDDVTTLCAAWYYWNFNIESGDMYSSIRIYSYEDDSDFVQFEYSIEDENMEERILRTSL
;
A
#
# COMPACT_ATOMS: atom_id res chain seq x y z
N MET A 1 -13.62 4.65 -3.23
CA MET A 1 -13.18 5.67 -2.25
C MET A 1 -13.64 5.34 -0.84
N ILE A 2 -12.74 5.46 0.14
CA ILE A 2 -12.89 5.01 1.54
C ILE A 2 -12.09 5.91 2.48
N THR A 3 -12.71 6.39 3.58
CA THR A 3 -12.07 7.36 4.52
C THR A 3 -12.45 7.15 6.00
N GLN A 4 -13.12 6.04 6.34
CA GLN A 4 -13.62 5.80 7.69
C GLN A 4 -12.78 4.79 8.48
N VAL A 5 -11.82 4.14 7.81
CA VAL A 5 -11.03 3.05 8.40
C VAL A 5 -10.11 3.58 9.49
N ASP A 6 -10.09 2.93 10.64
CA ASP A 6 -9.11 3.20 11.68
C ASP A 6 -7.75 2.66 11.25
N LEU A 7 -6.75 3.55 11.21
CA LEU A 7 -5.40 3.24 10.79
C LEU A 7 -4.45 3.25 11.98
N PRO A 8 -3.35 2.48 11.95
CA PRO A 8 -2.32 2.59 12.96
C PRO A 8 -1.74 3.99 12.99
N THR A 9 -1.35 4.44 14.17
CA THR A 9 -0.57 5.67 14.33
C THR A 9 0.90 5.41 14.03
N LYS A 10 1.67 6.48 13.85
CA LYS A 10 3.13 6.37 13.76
C LYS A 10 3.76 5.75 15.00
N GLU A 11 3.21 6.01 16.18
CA GLU A 11 3.66 5.42 17.44
C GLU A 11 3.49 3.89 17.43
N ASP A 12 2.34 3.40 16.93
CA ASP A 12 2.07 1.96 16.79
C ASP A 12 3.07 1.27 15.84
N LEU A 13 3.63 2.02 14.89
CA LEU A 13 4.57 1.52 13.87
C LEU A 13 6.04 1.73 14.24
N GLN A 14 6.35 2.30 15.40
CA GLN A 14 7.70 2.79 15.70
C GLN A 14 8.77 1.69 15.66
N ASP A 15 8.46 0.48 16.12
CA ASP A 15 9.39 -0.65 16.08
C ASP A 15 9.69 -1.08 14.63
N LEU A 16 8.65 -1.14 13.79
CA LEU A 16 8.80 -1.46 12.36
C LEU A 16 9.57 -0.37 11.62
N ILE A 17 9.33 0.91 11.94
CA ILE A 17 10.09 2.04 11.40
C ILE A 17 11.57 1.95 11.81
N ASN A 18 11.85 1.62 13.07
CA ASN A 18 13.22 1.44 13.56
C ASN A 18 13.93 0.30 12.82
N GLU A 19 13.25 -0.82 12.59
CA GLU A 19 13.78 -1.93 11.80
C GLU A 19 14.05 -1.50 10.35
N ALA A 20 13.06 -0.88 9.70
CA ALA A 20 13.14 -0.39 8.33
C ALA A 20 14.32 0.58 8.11
N LEU A 21 14.55 1.48 9.06
CA LEU A 21 15.65 2.45 9.04
C LEU A 21 16.95 1.90 9.65
N GLN A 22 17.02 0.61 9.98
CA GLN A 22 18.17 -0.03 10.59
C GLN A 22 18.69 0.74 11.83
N ASN A 23 17.76 1.11 12.70
CA ASN A 23 17.97 1.95 13.88
C ASN A 23 18.71 3.27 13.57
N GLY A 24 18.38 3.88 12.43
CA GLY A 24 18.95 5.15 11.97
C GLY A 24 20.22 5.04 11.13
N THR A 25 20.68 3.82 10.83
CA THR A 25 21.82 3.59 9.93
C THR A 25 21.45 3.87 8.47
N LEU A 26 20.21 3.58 8.09
CA LEU A 26 19.66 3.86 6.76
C LEU A 26 18.83 5.14 6.84
N SER A 27 19.07 6.11 5.94
CA SER A 27 18.26 7.32 5.90
C SER A 27 16.85 7.04 5.38
N SER A 28 15.88 7.89 5.73
CA SER A 28 14.51 7.81 5.23
C SER A 28 14.46 7.84 3.69
N GLU A 29 15.23 8.73 3.05
CA GLU A 29 15.29 8.83 1.59
C GLU A 29 15.81 7.55 0.94
N GLU A 30 16.91 6.98 1.47
CA GLU A 30 17.46 5.73 0.97
C GLU A 30 16.51 4.55 1.19
N PHE A 31 15.83 4.50 2.35
CA PHE A 31 14.80 3.49 2.60
C PHE A 31 13.67 3.58 1.57
N VAL A 32 13.06 4.75 1.38
CA VAL A 32 11.94 4.94 0.45
C VAL A 32 12.37 4.54 -0.96
N LYS A 33 13.55 5.00 -1.41
CA LYS A 33 14.09 4.65 -2.72
C LYS A 33 14.29 3.14 -2.89
N ASN A 34 14.92 2.48 -1.91
CA ASN A 34 15.19 1.04 -1.96
C ASN A 34 13.90 0.22 -1.91
N HIS A 35 12.94 0.61 -1.06
CA HIS A 35 11.64 -0.03 -0.95
C HIS A 35 10.88 0.07 -2.28
N CYS A 36 10.78 1.28 -2.85
CA CYS A 36 10.11 1.51 -4.12
C CYS A 36 10.74 0.70 -5.26
N ALA A 37 12.08 0.68 -5.36
CA ALA A 37 12.77 -0.14 -6.35
C ALA A 37 12.49 -1.64 -6.17
N GLY A 38 12.48 -2.14 -4.94
CA GLY A 38 12.14 -3.54 -4.64
C GLY A 38 10.69 -3.89 -5.00
N LEU A 39 9.75 -2.99 -4.69
CA LEU A 39 8.35 -3.15 -5.03
C LEU A 39 8.13 -3.15 -6.55
N ILE A 40 8.74 -2.23 -7.28
CA ILE A 40 8.64 -2.20 -8.75
C ILE A 40 9.18 -3.48 -9.37
N ASN A 41 10.35 -3.96 -8.94
CA ASN A 41 10.90 -5.25 -9.39
C ASN A 41 9.95 -6.43 -9.13
N THR A 42 9.11 -6.33 -8.09
CA THR A 42 8.08 -7.33 -7.77
C THR A 42 6.89 -7.19 -8.71
N LEU A 43 6.35 -5.97 -8.89
CA LEU A 43 5.20 -5.68 -9.74
C LEU A 43 5.48 -5.86 -11.24
N GLU A 44 6.73 -5.74 -11.67
CA GLU A 44 7.11 -6.07 -13.06
C GLU A 44 7.01 -7.57 -13.35
N LYS A 45 7.25 -8.42 -12.34
CA LYS A 45 7.14 -9.88 -12.49
C LYS A 45 5.69 -10.34 -12.33
N ASP A 46 4.98 -9.74 -11.39
CA ASP A 46 3.59 -10.07 -11.11
C ASP A 46 2.84 -8.79 -10.72
N PRO A 47 2.24 -8.10 -11.70
CA PRO A 47 1.53 -6.86 -11.44
C PRO A 47 0.31 -7.09 -10.54
N ALA A 48 -0.27 -8.30 -10.46
CA ALA A 48 -1.45 -8.59 -9.66
C ALA A 48 -1.20 -8.51 -8.14
N LEU A 49 0.07 -8.55 -7.71
CA LEU A 49 0.45 -8.35 -6.30
C LEU A 49 0.15 -6.96 -5.75
N TYR A 50 -0.20 -5.98 -6.62
CA TYR A 50 -0.67 -4.68 -6.15
C TYR A 50 -1.95 -4.80 -5.31
N ARG A 51 -2.85 -5.74 -5.66
CA ARG A 51 -4.14 -5.97 -4.98
C ARG A 51 -3.97 -6.34 -3.51
N THR A 52 -2.83 -6.92 -3.16
CA THR A 52 -2.48 -7.32 -1.79
C THR A 52 -2.32 -6.12 -0.86
N TYR A 53 -2.09 -4.92 -1.39
CA TYR A 53 -2.08 -3.69 -0.59
C TYR A 53 -3.48 -3.21 -0.20
N GLY A 54 -4.55 -3.66 -0.85
CA GLY A 54 -5.87 -3.09 -0.65
C GLY A 54 -5.89 -1.57 -0.87
N ALA A 55 -6.60 -0.84 -0.01
CA ALA A 55 -6.69 0.62 -0.06
C ALA A 55 -5.36 1.35 0.17
N TYR A 56 -4.36 0.74 0.85
CA TYR A 56 -3.01 1.32 0.95
C TYR A 56 -2.34 1.52 -0.41
N TRP A 57 -2.80 0.78 -1.44
CA TRP A 57 -2.24 0.89 -2.78
C TRP A 57 -2.21 2.34 -3.29
N TRP A 58 -3.22 3.14 -2.98
CA TRP A 58 -3.30 4.51 -3.51
C TRP A 58 -2.23 5.43 -2.93
N SER A 59 -1.93 5.32 -1.63
CA SER A 59 -0.83 6.05 -0.99
C SER A 59 0.52 5.51 -1.46
N VAL A 60 0.66 4.19 -1.60
CA VAL A 60 1.88 3.56 -2.15
C VAL A 60 2.14 4.01 -3.59
N LYS A 61 1.11 4.03 -4.45
CA LYS A 61 1.18 4.51 -5.83
C LYS A 61 1.59 5.98 -5.87
N ARG A 62 1.06 6.82 -4.97
CA ARG A 62 1.50 8.21 -4.82
C ARG A 62 3.01 8.30 -4.56
N ILE A 63 3.54 7.53 -3.60
CA ILE A 63 4.97 7.50 -3.29
C ILE A 63 5.80 6.99 -4.49
N LEU A 64 5.35 5.92 -5.15
CA LEU A 64 6.01 5.39 -6.36
C LEU A 64 6.09 6.42 -7.49
N THR A 65 5.00 7.14 -7.76
CA THR A 65 5.00 8.20 -8.78
C THR A 65 5.94 9.35 -8.41
N ALA A 66 6.04 9.71 -7.13
CA ALA A 66 7.01 10.72 -6.66
C ALA A 66 8.47 10.26 -6.81
N GLN A 67 8.72 8.95 -6.80
CA GLN A 67 10.03 8.34 -7.09
C GLN A 67 10.30 8.16 -8.60
N GLY A 68 9.38 8.59 -9.48
CA GLY A 68 9.55 8.54 -10.94
C GLY A 68 9.16 7.21 -11.60
N TYR A 69 8.30 6.42 -10.96
CA TYR A 69 7.80 5.15 -11.50
C TYR A 69 6.41 5.26 -12.15
N ASP A 70 5.97 6.46 -12.52
CA ASP A 70 4.66 6.72 -13.13
C ASP A 70 4.44 6.00 -14.47
N GLU A 71 5.48 5.76 -15.26
CA GLU A 71 5.40 4.93 -16.47
C GLU A 71 5.01 3.47 -16.19
N ILE A 72 5.22 3.00 -14.96
CA ILE A 72 4.98 1.62 -14.55
C ILE A 72 3.61 1.50 -13.88
N VAL A 73 3.32 2.36 -12.91
CA VAL A 73 2.08 2.27 -12.11
C VAL A 73 0.96 3.15 -12.64
N GLY A 74 1.26 4.10 -13.53
CA GLY A 74 0.34 5.11 -14.00
C GLY A 74 0.11 6.25 -13.00
N LEU A 75 -0.63 7.27 -13.44
CA LEU A 75 -0.88 8.49 -12.66
C LEU A 75 -2.27 8.55 -12.01
N ASP A 76 -3.20 7.70 -12.42
CA ASP A 76 -4.57 7.73 -11.88
C ASP A 76 -4.63 7.21 -10.44
N ARG A 77 -5.32 7.93 -9.55
CA ARG A 77 -5.36 7.63 -8.12
C ARG A 77 -6.68 8.04 -7.48
N GLU A 78 -7.19 7.21 -6.58
CA GLU A 78 -8.23 7.65 -5.64
C GLU A 78 -7.63 8.60 -4.58
N GLU A 79 -7.53 9.90 -4.88
CA GLU A 79 -6.80 10.86 -4.03
C GLU A 79 -7.32 10.93 -2.58
N LEU A 80 -8.63 10.85 -2.35
CA LEU A 80 -9.19 10.87 -1.00
C LEU A 80 -8.87 9.60 -0.20
N THR A 81 -8.84 8.43 -0.86
CA THR A 81 -8.37 7.19 -0.23
C THR A 81 -6.87 7.28 0.05
N ALA A 82 -6.08 7.78 -0.91
CA ALA A 82 -4.64 7.96 -0.75
C ALA A 82 -4.29 8.93 0.39
N ASP A 83 -5.05 10.01 0.56
CA ASP A 83 -4.88 10.96 1.67
C ASP A 83 -5.19 10.29 3.00
N HIS A 84 -6.27 9.51 3.08
CA HIS A 84 -6.65 8.81 4.31
C HIS A 84 -5.60 7.77 4.72
N PHE A 85 -5.12 6.98 3.77
CA PHE A 85 -4.13 5.91 4.00
C PHE A 85 -2.67 6.39 4.05
N TYR A 86 -2.42 7.70 3.90
CA TYR A 86 -1.10 8.28 4.06
C TYR A 86 -0.87 8.68 5.53
N ILE A 87 0.11 8.06 6.17
CA ILE A 87 0.35 8.19 7.61
C ILE A 87 1.60 9.04 7.83
N GLU A 88 1.42 10.35 8.02
CA GLU A 88 2.43 11.38 8.30
C GLU A 88 3.57 11.56 7.26
N ASP A 89 4.31 10.49 6.96
CA ASP A 89 5.46 10.47 6.06
C ASP A 89 5.55 9.16 5.24
N ASP A 90 6.35 9.19 4.17
CA ASP A 90 6.54 8.05 3.26
C ASP A 90 7.06 6.79 3.96
N VAL A 91 7.97 6.93 4.94
CA VAL A 91 8.54 5.77 5.65
C VAL A 91 7.46 5.07 6.45
N THR A 92 6.72 5.83 7.23
CA THR A 92 5.63 5.35 8.08
C THR A 92 4.53 4.71 7.24
N THR A 93 4.13 5.37 6.15
CA THR A 93 3.13 4.87 5.20
C THR A 93 3.57 3.55 4.55
N LEU A 94 4.81 3.47 4.07
CA LEU A 94 5.34 2.24 3.46
C LEU A 94 5.48 1.10 4.48
N CYS A 95 5.82 1.39 5.73
CA CYS A 95 5.86 0.38 6.79
C CYS A 95 4.46 -0.20 7.07
N ALA A 96 3.44 0.65 7.22
CA ALA A 96 2.06 0.22 7.41
C ALA A 96 1.56 -0.62 6.22
N ALA A 97 1.79 -0.13 5.01
CA ALA A 97 1.41 -0.80 3.78
C ALA A 97 2.10 -2.15 3.61
N TRP A 98 3.40 -2.24 3.92
CA TRP A 98 4.16 -3.49 3.88
C TRP A 98 3.68 -4.51 4.91
N TYR A 99 3.38 -4.06 6.14
CA TYR A 99 2.82 -4.93 7.18
C TYR A 99 1.48 -5.52 6.73
N TYR A 100 0.58 -4.68 6.21
CA TYR A 100 -0.71 -5.12 5.65
C TYR A 100 -0.53 -6.09 4.48
N TRP A 101 0.42 -5.79 3.58
CA TRP A 101 0.72 -6.64 2.43
C TRP A 101 1.21 -8.03 2.85
N ASN A 102 2.14 -8.11 3.81
CA ASN A 102 2.63 -9.39 4.33
C ASN A 102 1.53 -10.18 5.03
N PHE A 103 0.72 -9.53 5.86
CA PHE A 103 -0.40 -10.18 6.52
C PHE A 103 -1.33 -10.87 5.50
N ASN A 104 -1.63 -10.21 4.38
CA ASN A 104 -2.46 -10.77 3.32
C ASN A 104 -1.78 -11.92 2.55
N ILE A 105 -0.46 -11.90 2.42
CA ILE A 105 0.28 -13.05 1.85
C ILE A 105 0.24 -14.23 2.80
N GLU A 106 0.54 -14.01 4.08
CA GLU A 106 0.58 -15.06 5.10
C GLU A 106 -0.79 -15.69 5.34
N SER A 107 -1.87 -14.91 5.22
CA SER A 107 -3.24 -15.40 5.31
C SER A 107 -3.72 -16.16 4.05
N GLY A 108 -2.93 -16.16 2.97
CA GLY A 108 -3.28 -16.79 1.70
C GLY A 108 -4.29 -16.00 0.87
N ASP A 109 -4.59 -14.75 1.25
CA ASP A 109 -5.53 -13.85 0.55
C ASP A 109 -4.82 -12.98 -0.49
N MET A 110 -3.75 -13.54 -1.08
CA MET A 110 -3.04 -12.94 -2.20
C MET A 110 -3.92 -12.94 -3.45
N TYR A 111 -3.81 -11.88 -4.27
CA TYR A 111 -4.56 -11.67 -5.52
C TYR A 111 -6.05 -11.34 -5.42
N SER A 112 -6.67 -11.50 -4.24
CA SER A 112 -8.03 -10.98 -4.02
C SER A 112 -8.05 -9.47 -4.24
N SER A 113 -8.97 -9.00 -5.09
CA SER A 113 -9.26 -7.57 -5.23
C SER A 113 -10.21 -7.08 -4.14
N ILE A 114 -10.85 -7.96 -3.37
CA ILE A 114 -11.79 -7.56 -2.31
C ILE A 114 -11.09 -7.61 -0.95
N ARG A 115 -11.20 -6.52 -0.20
CA ARG A 115 -10.70 -6.39 1.17
C ARG A 115 -11.83 -6.03 2.11
N ILE A 116 -11.82 -6.63 3.29
CA ILE A 116 -12.76 -6.28 4.35
C ILE A 116 -12.06 -5.27 5.26
N TYR A 117 -12.68 -4.11 5.41
CA TYR A 117 -12.26 -3.08 6.37
C TYR A 117 -13.31 -2.94 7.47
N SER A 118 -12.88 -2.40 8.60
CA SER A 118 -13.75 -2.06 9.72
C SER A 118 -13.52 -0.63 10.19
N TYR A 119 -14.56 -0.04 10.76
CA TYR A 119 -14.50 1.22 11.49
C TYR A 119 -15.44 1.17 12.70
N GLU A 120 -15.17 1.99 13.71
CA GLU A 120 -16.06 2.15 14.86
C GLU A 120 -17.17 3.17 14.56
N ASP A 121 -18.43 2.76 14.78
CA ASP A 121 -19.63 3.59 14.65
C ASP A 121 -20.53 3.37 15.88
N ASP A 122 -20.75 4.42 16.68
CA ASP A 122 -21.57 4.35 17.91
C ASP A 122 -21.23 3.17 18.86
N SER A 123 -19.95 2.85 19.03
CA SER A 123 -19.41 1.70 19.80
C SER A 123 -19.61 0.30 19.19
N ASP A 124 -20.11 0.23 17.95
CA ASP A 124 -20.19 -0.99 17.15
C ASP A 124 -19.09 -0.99 16.08
N PHE A 125 -18.52 -2.17 15.79
CA PHE A 125 -17.60 -2.35 14.67
C PHE A 125 -18.37 -2.68 13.40
N VAL A 126 -18.38 -1.74 12.45
CA VAL A 126 -19.03 -1.91 11.15
C VAL A 126 -17.99 -2.41 10.16
N GLN A 127 -18.28 -3.52 9.48
CA GLN A 127 -17.46 -4.07 8.41
C GLN A 127 -18.05 -3.77 7.05
N PHE A 128 -17.18 -3.57 6.07
CA PHE A 128 -17.58 -3.39 4.68
C PHE A 128 -16.50 -3.90 3.72
N GLU A 129 -16.93 -4.25 2.51
CA GLU A 129 -16.06 -4.67 1.44
C GLU A 129 -15.57 -3.48 0.63
N TYR A 130 -14.30 -3.54 0.25
CA TYR A 130 -13.65 -2.59 -0.65
C TYR A 130 -12.99 -3.37 -1.78
N SER A 131 -13.39 -3.09 -3.03
CA SER A 131 -12.71 -3.61 -4.22
C SER A 131 -11.56 -2.67 -4.60
N ILE A 132 -10.33 -3.17 -4.59
CA ILE A 132 -9.18 -2.46 -5.15
C ILE A 132 -9.09 -2.75 -6.65
N GLU A 133 -9.28 -1.70 -7.44
CA GLU A 133 -9.22 -1.74 -8.91
C GLU A 133 -8.46 -0.51 -9.41
N ASP A 134 -7.22 -0.72 -9.85
CA ASP A 134 -6.42 0.29 -10.52
C ASP A 134 -6.33 -0.06 -12.01
N GLU A 135 -6.99 0.74 -12.86
CA GLU A 135 -7.07 0.49 -14.29
C GLU A 135 -5.68 0.31 -14.94
N ASN A 136 -4.67 1.07 -14.52
CA ASN A 136 -3.32 0.95 -15.07
C ASN A 136 -2.68 -0.39 -14.73
N MET A 137 -2.87 -0.87 -13.50
CA MET A 137 -2.35 -2.15 -13.07
C MET A 137 -3.14 -3.32 -13.66
N GLU A 138 -4.47 -3.20 -13.73
CA GLU A 138 -5.36 -4.20 -14.33
C GLU A 138 -5.06 -4.40 -15.82
N GLU A 139 -4.83 -3.32 -16.58
CA GLU A 139 -4.37 -3.43 -17.96
C GLU A 139 -3.04 -4.18 -18.08
N ARG A 140 -2.10 -3.96 -17.16
CA ARG A 140 -0.80 -4.65 -17.16
C ARG A 140 -0.96 -6.14 -16.84
N ILE A 141 -1.83 -6.49 -15.89
CA ILE A 141 -2.15 -7.90 -15.58
C ILE A 141 -2.66 -8.63 -16.82
N LEU A 142 -3.57 -7.99 -17.56
CA LEU A 142 -4.11 -8.57 -18.80
C LEU A 142 -3.04 -8.74 -19.88
N ARG A 143 -2.09 -7.80 -20.01
CA ARG A 143 -1.00 -7.87 -21.00
C ARG A 143 0.03 -8.95 -20.66
N THR A 144 0.33 -9.18 -19.38
CA THR A 144 1.30 -10.19 -18.94
C THR A 144 0.74 -11.62 -18.96
N SER A 145 -0.59 -11.77 -19.02
CA SER A 145 -1.27 -13.07 -19.05
C SER A 145 -1.44 -13.68 -20.46
N LEU A 146 -0.93 -13.01 -21.50
CA LEU A 146 -0.99 -13.41 -22.92
C LEU A 146 0.38 -13.92 -23.40
#